data_AF-A0A444I7J3-F1
#
_entry.id   AF-A0A444I7J3-F1
#
_cell.length_a   1.000
_cell.length_b   1.000
_cell.length_c   1.000
_cell.angle_alpha   90.00
_cell.angle_beta   90.00
_cell.angle_gamma   90.00
#
_symmetry.space_group_name_H-M   'P 1'
#
loop_
_entity.id
_entity.type
_entity.pdbx_description
1 polymer ?
#
loop_
_entity_poly.entity_id
_entity_poly.type
_entity_poly.pdbx_seq_one_letter_code
_entity_poly.pdbx_strand_id
1 'polypeptide(L)'
;MEVPLKRRTYKKDEIIIEEGDAASSLTIVRSGAVVGTRRDEGRENEVGRLAPGDYFGETGFLLGVGEVASLRALTAVVVYEIDQSSLAPLLHERAAIAEELATTLSKRVEYGQSLLSKASTRGERSVPSLVRRIRSLFGVPN
;
A
#
# COMPACT_ATOMS: atom_id res chain seq x y z
N MET A 1 23.78 -0.73 4.20
CA MET A 1 22.81 -0.77 5.31
C MET A 1 21.77 -1.81 4.95
N GLU A 2 21.57 -2.82 5.81
CA GLU A 2 20.45 -3.76 5.63
C GLU A 2 19.18 -3.12 6.18
N VAL A 3 18.10 -3.21 5.43
CA VAL A 3 16.78 -2.72 5.83
C VAL A 3 16.09 -3.88 6.53
N PRO A 4 15.75 -3.77 7.82
CA PRO A 4 15.06 -4.85 8.50
C PRO A 4 13.66 -5.00 7.88
N LEU A 5 13.48 -6.05 7.08
CA LEU A 5 12.20 -6.45 6.53
C LEU A 5 11.58 -7.49 7.45
N LYS A 6 10.35 -7.24 7.91
CA LYS A 6 9.63 -8.23 8.71
C LYS A 6 8.93 -9.21 7.78
N ARG A 7 9.33 -10.48 7.84
CA ARG A 7 8.65 -11.55 7.09
C ARG A 7 7.35 -11.94 7.77
N ARG A 8 6.25 -11.95 7.02
CA ARG A 8 4.98 -12.56 7.43
C ARG A 8 4.50 -13.62 6.45
N THR A 9 3.67 -14.53 6.94
CA THR A 9 3.11 -15.63 6.17
C THR A 9 1.64 -15.78 6.47
N TYR A 10 0.86 -16.03 5.42
CA TYR A 10 -0.59 -16.24 5.49
C TYR A 10 -0.95 -17.55 4.81
N LYS A 11 -1.90 -18.28 5.40
CA LYS A 11 -2.51 -19.46 4.78
C LYS A 11 -3.54 -19.00 3.75
N LYS A 12 -3.91 -19.93 2.86
CA LYS A 12 -5.02 -19.71 1.93
C LYS A 12 -6.28 -19.31 2.73
N ASP A 13 -7.00 -18.33 2.18
CA ASP A 13 -8.23 -17.73 2.71
C ASP A 13 -8.06 -16.88 3.98
N GLU A 14 -6.86 -16.71 4.53
CA GLU A 14 -6.62 -15.76 5.62
C GLU A 14 -6.74 -14.30 5.13
N ILE A 15 -7.40 -13.49 5.96
CA ILE A 15 -7.48 -12.04 5.79
C ILE A 15 -6.14 -11.43 6.19
N ILE A 16 -5.58 -10.63 5.28
CA ILE A 16 -4.31 -9.92 5.46
C ILE A 16 -4.59 -8.53 6.03
N ILE A 17 -5.62 -7.84 5.52
CA ILE A 17 -6.12 -6.55 5.99
C ILE A 17 -7.62 -6.45 5.68
N GLU A 18 -8.39 -5.78 6.54
CA GLU A 18 -9.80 -5.48 6.28
C GLU A 18 -9.97 -4.11 5.63
N GLU A 19 -11.03 -3.96 4.81
CA GLU A 19 -11.43 -2.66 4.28
C GLU A 19 -11.66 -1.67 5.44
N GLY A 20 -11.06 -0.49 5.33
CA GLY A 20 -11.11 0.54 6.36
C GLY A 20 -9.99 0.48 7.40
N ASP A 21 -9.25 -0.63 7.50
CA ASP A 21 -8.09 -0.72 8.39
C ASP A 21 -6.90 0.05 7.79
N ALA A 22 -6.22 0.83 8.62
CA ALA A 22 -5.01 1.54 8.20
C ALA A 22 -3.79 0.64 8.40
N ALA A 23 -3.15 0.25 7.31
CA ALA A 23 -1.84 -0.39 7.36
C ALA A 23 -0.77 0.56 7.92
N SER A 24 0.06 0.08 8.83
CA SER A 24 1.19 0.83 9.40
C SER A 24 2.52 0.60 8.66
N SER A 25 2.50 -0.19 7.58
CA SER A 25 3.68 -0.62 6.84
C SER A 25 3.37 -0.82 5.37
N LEU A 26 4.35 -0.52 4.52
CA LEU A 26 4.32 -0.95 3.12
C LEU A 26 4.67 -2.43 3.06
N THR A 27 3.90 -3.21 2.30
CA THR A 27 4.06 -4.67 2.27
C THR A 27 4.25 -5.16 0.85
N ILE A 28 5.25 -6.00 0.62
CA ILE A 28 5.60 -6.56 -0.69
C ILE A 28 5.28 -8.05 -0.69
N VAL A 29 4.58 -8.53 -1.71
CA VAL A 29 4.28 -9.94 -1.92
C VAL A 29 5.54 -10.64 -2.43
N ARG A 30 6.08 -11.58 -1.66
CA ARG A 30 7.24 -12.40 -2.05
C ARG A 30 6.79 -13.63 -2.85
N SER A 31 5.72 -14.29 -2.42
CA SER A 31 5.21 -15.50 -3.08
C SER A 31 3.72 -15.67 -2.78
N GLY A 32 3.01 -16.36 -3.69
CA GLY A 32 1.58 -16.61 -3.59
C GLY A 32 0.74 -15.57 -4.34
N ALA A 33 -0.57 -15.62 -4.16
CA ALA A 33 -1.51 -14.69 -4.75
C ALA A 33 -2.46 -14.11 -3.68
N VAL A 34 -2.74 -12.82 -3.79
CA VAL A 34 -3.67 -12.08 -2.93
C VAL A 34 -4.79 -11.51 -3.78
N VAL A 35 -6.01 -11.50 -3.26
CA VAL A 35 -7.16 -10.85 -3.87
C VAL A 35 -7.59 -9.66 -3.03
N GLY A 36 -7.92 -8.56 -3.69
CA GLY A 36 -8.61 -7.43 -3.09
C GLY A 36 -10.11 -7.56 -3.29
N THR A 37 -10.89 -7.42 -2.23
CA THR A 37 -12.35 -7.46 -2.26
C THR A 37 -12.97 -6.26 -1.58
N ARG A 38 -14.11 -5.80 -2.10
CA ARG A 38 -14.95 -4.78 -1.47
C ARG A 38 -16.35 -5.29 -1.28
N ARG A 39 -17.02 -4.85 -0.22
CA ARG A 39 -18.44 -5.16 -0.01
C ARG A 39 -19.30 -4.03 -0.53
N ASP A 40 -20.14 -4.32 -1.50
CA ASP A 40 -21.13 -3.39 -2.05
C ASP A 40 -22.52 -4.05 -2.06
N GLU A 41 -23.54 -3.35 -1.54
CA GLU A 41 -24.91 -3.86 -1.38
C GLU A 41 -25.01 -5.28 -0.79
N GLY A 42 -24.11 -5.63 0.14
CA GLY A 42 -24.05 -6.96 0.78
C GLY A 42 -23.40 -8.06 -0.07
N ARG A 43 -22.87 -7.75 -1.26
CA ARG A 43 -22.08 -8.66 -2.10
C ARG A 43 -20.60 -8.32 -2.01
N GLU A 44 -19.77 -9.37 -1.97
CA GLU A 44 -18.31 -9.22 -2.06
C GLU A 44 -17.90 -9.23 -3.54
N ASN A 45 -17.28 -8.14 -3.99
CA ASN A 45 -16.79 -7.97 -5.36
C ASN A 45 -15.25 -7.96 -5.37
N GLU A 46 -14.65 -8.73 -6.27
CA GLU A 46 -13.21 -8.67 -6.52
C GLU A 46 -12.86 -7.36 -7.22
N VAL A 47 -11.91 -6.61 -6.65
CA VAL A 47 -11.44 -5.32 -7.20
C VAL A 47 -10.02 -5.38 -7.75
N GLY A 48 -9.31 -6.48 -7.53
CA GLY A 48 -7.98 -6.70 -8.09
C GLY A 48 -7.26 -7.89 -7.48
N ARG A 49 -6.07 -8.20 -8.02
CA ARG A 49 -5.18 -9.24 -7.51
C ARG A 49 -3.76 -8.72 -7.40
N LEU A 50 -3.01 -9.27 -6.46
CA LEU A 50 -1.59 -9.01 -6.26
C LEU A 50 -0.81 -10.33 -6.41
N ALA A 51 0.26 -10.27 -7.18
CA ALA A 51 1.18 -11.35 -7.48
C ALA A 51 2.56 -11.05 -6.86
N PRO A 52 3.52 -12.00 -6.91
CA PRO A 52 4.87 -11.74 -6.43
C PRO A 52 5.50 -10.50 -7.09
N GLY A 53 6.06 -9.61 -6.27
CA GLY A 53 6.58 -8.31 -6.70
C GLY A 53 5.60 -7.15 -6.53
N ASP A 54 4.29 -7.42 -6.42
CA ASP A 54 3.31 -6.40 -6.08
C ASP A 54 3.40 -5.98 -4.61
N TYR A 55 2.83 -4.83 -4.30
CA TYR A 55 2.79 -4.26 -2.96
C TYR A 55 1.40 -3.73 -2.60
N PHE A 56 1.18 -3.54 -1.30
CA PHE A 56 -0.04 -2.95 -0.72
C PHE A 56 0.28 -2.25 0.61
N GLY A 57 -0.73 -1.60 1.19
CA GLY A 57 -0.63 -0.90 2.48
C GLY A 57 -0.19 0.56 2.34
N GLU A 58 0.01 1.03 1.11
CA GLU A 58 0.44 2.41 0.83
C GLU A 58 -0.59 3.45 1.27
N THR A 59 -1.88 3.09 1.26
CA THR A 59 -2.97 3.99 1.61
C THR A 59 -2.92 4.29 3.10
N GLY A 60 -2.90 3.24 3.93
CA GLY A 60 -2.71 3.36 5.37
C GLY A 60 -1.39 4.03 5.73
N PHE A 61 -0.31 3.57 5.10
CA PHE A 61 1.05 3.98 5.44
C PHE A 61 1.37 5.44 5.10
N LEU A 62 0.91 5.95 3.96
CA LEU A 62 1.25 7.30 3.49
C LEU A 62 0.16 8.32 3.81
N LEU A 63 -1.10 7.94 3.60
CA LEU A 63 -2.21 8.86 3.74
C LEU A 63 -2.78 8.84 5.16
N GLY A 64 -2.51 7.78 5.93
CA GLY A 64 -3.10 7.60 7.26
C GLY A 64 -4.60 7.33 7.18
N VAL A 65 -5.08 6.80 6.05
CA VAL A 65 -6.49 6.46 5.83
C VAL A 65 -6.62 4.98 5.59
N GLY A 66 -7.77 4.40 5.95
CA GLY A 66 -8.03 2.98 5.80
C GLY A 66 -7.84 2.47 4.37
N GLU A 67 -7.47 1.20 4.22
CA GLU A 67 -7.39 0.56 2.92
C GLU A 67 -8.76 0.54 2.24
N VAL A 68 -8.74 0.68 0.93
CA VAL A 68 -9.95 0.81 0.11
C VAL A 68 -10.64 -0.53 -0.14
N ALA A 69 -9.99 -1.63 0.21
CA ALA A 69 -10.48 -2.99 0.00
C ALA A 69 -9.85 -3.93 1.04
N SER A 70 -10.58 -4.98 1.40
CA SER A 70 -10.02 -6.09 2.17
C SER A 70 -9.04 -6.86 1.28
N LEU A 71 -7.94 -7.34 1.84
CA LEU A 71 -7.03 -8.23 1.14
C LEU A 71 -7.07 -9.62 1.77
N ARG A 72 -7.20 -10.64 0.92
CA ARG A 72 -7.25 -12.04 1.33
C ARG A 72 -6.27 -12.88 0.52
N ALA A 73 -5.62 -13.83 1.18
CA ALA A 73 -4.72 -14.76 0.53
C ALA A 73 -5.51 -15.79 -0.32
N LEU A 74 -5.26 -15.85 -1.64
CA LEU A 74 -5.83 -16.89 -2.52
C LEU A 74 -5.06 -18.21 -2.46
N THR A 75 -3.78 -18.14 -2.08
CA THR A 75 -2.88 -19.27 -1.86
C THR A 75 -2.17 -19.11 -0.52
N ALA A 76 -1.26 -20.01 -0.16
CA ALA A 76 -0.26 -19.65 0.86
C ALA A 76 0.54 -18.44 0.35
N VAL A 77 0.68 -17.42 1.19
CA VAL A 77 1.31 -16.14 0.84
C VAL A 77 2.47 -15.86 1.80
N VAL A 78 3.57 -15.35 1.25
CA VAL A 78 4.68 -14.80 2.03
C VAL A 78 4.84 -13.35 1.64
N VAL A 79 4.97 -12.48 2.63
CA VAL A 79 5.19 -11.04 2.42
C VAL A 79 6.39 -10.53 3.22
N TYR A 80 6.92 -9.41 2.77
CA TYR A 80 7.86 -8.59 3.52
C TYR A 80 7.23 -7.24 3.85
N GLU A 81 7.21 -6.89 5.12
CA GLU A 81 6.71 -5.61 5.63
C GLU A 81 7.90 -4.69 5.90
N ILE A 82 7.77 -3.43 5.49
CA ILE A 82 8.69 -2.35 5.83
C ILE A 82 7.92 -1.22 6.51
N ASP A 83 8.29 -0.92 7.75
CA ASP A 83 7.69 0.17 8.51
C ASP A 83 8.40 1.51 8.27
N GLN A 84 7.86 2.57 8.86
CA GLN A 84 8.37 3.91 8.68
C GLN A 84 9.80 4.06 9.21
N SER A 85 10.10 3.46 10.37
CA SER A 85 11.40 3.55 11.01
C SER A 85 12.50 2.82 10.22
N SER A 86 12.12 1.79 9.48
CA SER A 86 13.01 0.99 8.64
C SER A 86 13.23 1.64 7.27
N LEU A 87 12.22 2.30 6.72
CA LEU A 87 12.31 2.98 5.42
C LEU A 87 12.96 4.37 5.52
N ALA A 88 12.74 5.12 6.61
CA ALA A 88 13.22 6.49 6.75
C ALA A 88 14.75 6.65 6.53
N PRO A 89 15.63 5.80 7.10
CA PRO A 89 17.07 5.92 6.89
C PRO A 89 17.47 5.78 5.42
N LEU A 90 16.83 4.89 4.66
CA LEU A 90 17.11 4.72 3.23
C LEU A 90 16.76 5.96 2.41
N LEU A 91 15.62 6.56 2.72
CA LEU A 91 15.13 7.71 1.98
C LEU A 91 15.95 8.96 2.28
N HIS A 92 16.51 9.07 3.49
CA HIS A 92 17.49 10.10 3.83
C HIS A 92 18.82 9.90 3.10
N GLU A 93 19.35 8.67 3.07
CA GLU A 93 20.61 8.38 2.41
C GLU A 93 20.52 8.51 0.88
N ARG A 94 19.34 8.26 0.31
CA ARG A 94 19.13 8.18 -1.15
C ARG A 94 17.87 8.92 -1.57
N ALA A 95 17.96 10.25 -1.66
CA ALA A 95 16.85 11.11 -2.07
C ALA A 95 16.20 10.70 -3.41
N ALA A 96 16.98 10.19 -4.37
CA ALA A 96 16.47 9.70 -5.65
C ALA A 96 15.46 8.54 -5.48
N ILE A 97 15.67 7.64 -4.50
CA ILE A 97 14.74 6.54 -4.21
C ILE A 97 13.43 7.10 -3.65
N ALA A 98 13.48 8.17 -2.85
CA ALA A 98 12.27 8.80 -2.32
C ALA A 98 11.39 9.38 -3.44
N GLU A 99 11.98 9.98 -4.47
CA GLU A 99 11.26 10.51 -5.62
C GLU A 99 10.65 9.42 -6.50
N GLU A 100 11.40 8.35 -6.75
CA GLU A 100 10.92 7.20 -7.52
C GLU A 100 9.79 6.47 -6.79
N LEU A 101 9.96 6.22 -5.49
CA LEU A 101 8.95 5.65 -4.62
C LEU A 101 7.69 6.53 -4.62
N ALA A 102 7.85 7.84 -4.49
CA ALA A 102 6.73 8.75 -4.50
C ALA A 102 5.97 8.78 -5.82
N THR A 103 6.67 8.76 -6.94
CA THR A 103 6.05 8.70 -8.27
C THR A 103 5.27 7.41 -8.44
N THR A 104 5.83 6.28 -7.99
CA THR A 104 5.22 4.95 -8.11
C THR A 104 3.98 4.82 -7.22
N LEU A 105 4.09 5.26 -5.96
CA LEU A 105 2.96 5.23 -5.01
C LEU A 105 1.84 6.18 -5.42
N SER A 106 2.15 7.32 -6.04
CA SER A 106 1.13 8.29 -6.49
C SER A 106 0.20 7.69 -7.54
N LYS A 107 0.78 7.02 -8.53
CA LYS A 107 0.00 6.37 -9.60
C LYS A 107 -0.95 5.31 -9.06
N ARG A 108 -0.54 4.57 -8.02
CA ARG A 108 -1.35 3.51 -7.42
C ARG A 108 -2.46 4.04 -6.53
N VAL A 109 -2.17 5.07 -5.73
CA VAL A 109 -3.18 5.81 -4.95
C VAL A 109 -4.24 6.42 -5.86
N GLU A 110 -3.83 7.06 -6.96
CA GLU A 110 -4.75 7.62 -7.96
C GLU A 110 -5.59 6.52 -8.62
N TYR A 111 -5.00 5.37 -8.97
CA TYR A 111 -5.74 4.23 -9.55
C TYR A 111 -6.78 3.67 -8.58
N GLY A 112 -6.40 3.41 -7.32
CA GLY A 112 -7.33 2.98 -6.27
C GLY A 112 -8.46 3.99 -6.05
N GLN A 113 -8.14 5.28 -6.04
CA GLN A 113 -9.15 6.35 -5.94
C GLN A 113 -10.05 6.47 -7.17
N SER A 114 -9.55 6.17 -8.37
CA SER A 114 -10.37 6.17 -9.59
C SER A 114 -11.42 5.04 -9.59
N LEU A 115 -11.10 3.90 -8.96
CA LEU A 115 -12.07 2.84 -8.70
C LEU A 115 -13.13 3.28 -7.68
N LEU A 116 -12.74 4.10 -6.70
CA LEU A 116 -13.68 4.72 -5.76
C LEU A 116 -14.54 5.82 -6.40
N SER A 117 -14.01 6.64 -7.31
CA SER A 117 -14.69 7.83 -7.85
C SER A 117 -15.82 7.52 -8.84
N LYS A 118 -15.99 6.26 -9.25
CA LYS A 118 -17.24 5.81 -9.91
C LYS A 118 -18.42 5.76 -8.94
N ALA A 119 -18.16 5.86 -7.63
CA ALA A 119 -19.14 6.12 -6.57
C ALA A 119 -18.73 7.40 -5.81
N SER A 120 -19.22 8.54 -6.28
CA SER A 120 -19.23 9.84 -5.58
C SER A 120 -17.95 10.69 -5.61
N THR A 121 -18.18 12.01 -5.61
CA THR A 121 -17.32 13.08 -6.11
C THR A 121 -16.29 13.69 -5.13
N ARG A 122 -15.20 14.19 -5.72
CA ARG A 122 -14.42 15.41 -5.40
C ARG A 122 -13.29 15.34 -4.36
N GLY A 123 -12.07 15.57 -4.84
CA GLY A 123 -10.90 15.97 -4.04
C GLY A 123 -9.60 15.67 -4.78
N GLU A 124 -9.11 16.65 -5.56
CA GLU A 124 -7.86 16.60 -6.31
C GLU A 124 -6.69 16.08 -5.46
N ARG A 125 -6.12 14.94 -5.84
CA ARG A 125 -4.85 14.44 -5.30
C ARG A 125 -3.94 14.12 -6.47
N SER A 126 -3.06 15.06 -6.77
CA SER A 126 -2.02 14.93 -7.78
C SER A 126 -0.72 14.42 -7.16
N VAL A 127 0.09 13.71 -7.95
CA VAL A 127 1.47 13.25 -7.67
C VAL A 127 2.31 14.17 -6.74
N PRO A 128 2.33 15.52 -6.90
CA PRO A 128 3.06 16.42 -6.00
C PRO A 128 2.68 16.31 -4.52
N SER A 129 1.41 16.00 -4.20
CA SER A 129 0.93 15.90 -2.83
C SER A 129 1.48 14.67 -2.11
N LEU A 130 1.68 13.55 -2.82
CA LEU A 130 2.20 12.32 -2.22
C LEU A 130 3.72 12.35 -2.06
N VAL A 131 4.45 12.95 -3.01
CA VAL A 131 5.89 13.22 -2.85
C VAL A 131 6.14 14.03 -1.59
N ARG A 132 5.37 15.10 -1.39
CA ARG A 132 5.44 15.91 -0.17
C ARG A 132 5.11 15.10 1.08
N ARG A 133 4.11 14.21 1.00
CA ARG A 133 3.71 13.34 2.11
C ARG A 133 4.80 12.35 2.50
N ILE A 134 5.44 11.71 1.52
CA ILE A 134 6.58 10.80 1.70
C ILE A 134 7.73 11.57 2.34
N ARG A 135 8.18 12.68 1.74
CA ARG A 135 9.26 13.49 2.33
C ARG A 135 8.95 13.93 3.76
N SER A 136 7.72 14.39 4.02
CA SER A 136 7.26 14.79 5.35
C SER A 136 7.24 13.63 6.35
N LEU A 137 6.73 12.46 5.98
CA LEU A 137 6.65 11.30 6.88
C LEU A 137 8.05 10.77 7.20
N PHE A 138 8.94 10.78 6.22
CA PHE A 138 10.27 10.21 6.36
C PHE A 138 11.34 11.24 6.71
N GLY A 139 11.00 12.50 7.04
CA GLY A 139 11.98 13.53 7.44
C GLY A 139 12.96 13.96 6.35
N VAL A 140 12.68 13.65 5.07
CA VAL A 140 13.58 13.95 3.96
C VAL A 140 13.54 15.46 3.65
N PRO A 141 14.69 16.15 3.53
CA PRO A 141 14.75 17.59 3.25
C PRO A 141 14.09 17.98 1.92
N ASN A 142 13.63 19.24 1.84
CA ASN A 142 12.92 19.81 0.67
C ASN A 142 13.82 20.02 -0.54
#